data_AF-A0A8T4R1N4-F1
#
_entry.id   AF-A0A8T4R1N4-F1
#
_cell.length_a   1.000
_cell.length_b   1.000
_cell.length_c   1.000
_cell.angle_alpha   90.00
_cell.angle_beta   90.00
_cell.angle_gamma   90.00
#
_symmetry.space_group_name_H-M   'P 1'
#
loop_
_entity.id
_entity.type
_entity.pdbx_description
1 polymer ?
#
loop_
_entity_poly.entity_id
_entity_poly.type
_entity_poly.pdbx_seq_one_letter_code
_entity_poly.pdbx_strand_id
1 'polypeptide(L)'
;MESLCAKCARRGTDCCSGEGYGTTVTLEEAEIISRHTGKHASEFTEFSRDMELADGMPLAAFPNLIFVSHKEKRTLPLATKNGNRLMLKKVNIDGRPSCIFLGPKGCTIPEVRPKYCRFYPFWLFEDRQGEIQLFLNKCGSREDENCLIIQTYFDDEGHERQLNAVGETEKGLKELGKAYISELKQYSGDIEELEKGKSLSELRNN
;
A
#
# COMPACT_ATOMS: atom_id res chain seq x y z
N MET A 1 -1.60 24.91 -5.82
CA MET A 1 -1.23 24.49 -4.45
C MET A 1 -0.66 23.08 -4.55
N GLU A 2 0.46 22.78 -3.89
CA GLU A 2 1.13 21.47 -3.98
C GLU A 2 0.57 20.50 -2.93
N SER A 3 0.30 19.25 -3.31
CA SER A 3 -0.20 18.21 -2.39
C SER A 3 0.85 17.80 -1.36
N LEU A 4 0.40 17.30 -0.20
CA LEU A 4 1.32 16.80 0.83
C LEU A 4 2.14 15.60 0.34
N CYS A 5 1.57 14.75 -0.52
CA CYS A 5 2.32 13.65 -1.16
C CYS A 5 3.45 14.17 -2.05
N ALA A 6 3.21 15.20 -2.88
CA ALA A 6 4.26 15.80 -3.71
C ALA A 6 5.36 16.44 -2.86
N LYS A 7 4.99 17.09 -1.75
CA LYS A 7 5.95 17.62 -0.78
C LYS A 7 6.76 16.50 -0.11
N CYS A 8 6.11 15.39 0.24
CA CYS A 8 6.75 14.21 0.85
C CYS A 8 7.79 13.61 -0.11
N ALA A 9 7.41 13.41 -1.38
CA ALA A 9 8.30 12.87 -2.42
C ALA A 9 9.59 13.65 -2.61
N ARG A 10 9.52 14.99 -2.61
CA ARG A 10 10.73 15.81 -2.73
C ARG A 10 11.67 15.64 -1.54
N ARG A 11 11.15 15.35 -0.35
CA ARG A 11 11.96 15.12 0.87
C ARG A 11 12.64 13.75 0.87
N GLY A 12 12.15 12.79 0.09
CA GLY A 12 12.74 11.45 0.00
C GLY A 12 12.45 10.53 1.19
N THR A 13 11.50 10.90 2.05
CA THR A 13 11.09 10.10 3.23
C THR A 13 9.69 9.53 3.05
N ASP A 14 9.22 9.39 1.81
CA ASP A 14 7.84 9.03 1.50
C ASP A 14 7.65 7.55 1.19
N CYS A 15 6.40 7.10 1.14
CA CYS A 15 6.06 5.73 0.74
C CYS A 15 6.37 5.45 -0.75
N CYS A 16 6.66 6.48 -1.54
CA CYS A 16 6.88 6.36 -2.99
C CYS A 16 8.38 6.30 -3.36
N SER A 17 9.31 6.70 -2.49
CA SER A 17 10.75 6.83 -2.76
C SER A 17 11.60 6.18 -1.65
N GLY A 18 12.84 5.86 -1.98
CA GLY A 18 13.77 5.16 -1.09
C GLY A 18 13.49 3.66 -0.98
N GLU A 19 14.01 3.05 0.10
CA GLU A 19 13.77 1.65 0.48
C GLU A 19 12.35 1.40 0.99
N GLY A 20 11.48 2.43 0.98
CA GLY A 20 10.08 2.28 1.35
C GLY A 20 9.46 1.10 0.62
N TYR A 21 8.86 0.20 1.41
CA TYR A 21 8.25 -1.05 0.97
C TYR A 21 7.45 -0.76 -0.29
N GLY A 22 7.88 -1.32 -1.43
CA GLY A 22 7.21 -1.04 -2.70
C GLY A 22 5.73 -1.39 -2.58
N THR A 23 4.91 -0.62 -3.27
CA THR A 23 3.46 -0.64 -3.05
C THR A 23 2.89 -1.90 -3.68
N THR A 24 2.52 -2.83 -2.81
CA THR A 24 1.86 -4.07 -3.22
C THR A 24 0.55 -3.74 -3.91
N VAL A 25 0.24 -4.49 -4.96
CA VAL A 25 -0.99 -4.37 -5.73
C VAL A 25 -1.62 -5.72 -5.94
N THR A 26 -2.95 -5.76 -5.87
CA THR A 26 -3.71 -6.94 -6.30
C THR A 26 -3.83 -6.99 -7.83
N LEU A 27 -4.40 -8.08 -8.36
CA LEU A 27 -4.72 -8.16 -9.78
C LEU A 27 -5.74 -7.12 -10.21
N GLU A 28 -6.80 -6.97 -9.43
CA GLU A 28 -7.85 -6.00 -9.70
C GLU A 28 -7.28 -4.57 -9.77
N GLU A 29 -6.38 -4.23 -8.85
CA GLU A 29 -5.71 -2.92 -8.86
C GLU A 29 -4.81 -2.74 -10.09
N ALA A 30 -4.01 -3.76 -10.44
CA ALA A 30 -3.19 -3.71 -11.64
C ALA A 30 -4.05 -3.51 -12.90
N GLU A 31 -5.22 -4.14 -13.00
CA GLU A 31 -6.12 -3.92 -14.14
C GLU A 31 -6.75 -2.54 -14.17
N ILE A 32 -7.17 -2.02 -13.02
CA ILE A 32 -7.72 -0.66 -12.93
C ILE A 32 -6.66 0.35 -13.40
N ILE A 33 -5.42 0.20 -12.95
CA ILE A 33 -4.29 1.02 -13.40
C ILE A 33 -4.05 0.84 -14.90
N SER A 34 -4.08 -0.40 -15.40
CA SER A 34 -3.87 -0.71 -16.81
C SER A 34 -4.91 -0.01 -17.70
N ARG A 35 -6.20 -0.11 -17.35
CA ARG A 35 -7.29 0.56 -18.08
C ARG A 35 -7.17 2.08 -18.05
N HIS A 36 -6.78 2.63 -16.91
CA HIS A 36 -6.64 4.07 -16.74
C HIS A 36 -5.45 4.64 -17.53
N THR A 37 -4.33 3.91 -17.56
CA THR A 37 -3.08 4.38 -18.16
C THR A 37 -2.90 3.96 -19.62
N GLY A 38 -3.66 2.96 -20.09
CA GLY A 38 -3.46 2.31 -21.38
C GLY A 38 -2.21 1.41 -21.44
N LYS A 39 -1.49 1.23 -20.32
CA LYS A 39 -0.28 0.40 -20.25
C LYS A 39 -0.63 -1.04 -19.89
N HIS A 40 0.13 -1.98 -20.40
CA HIS A 40 0.03 -3.36 -19.94
C HIS A 40 0.59 -3.48 -18.51
N ALA A 41 -0.03 -4.32 -17.67
CA ALA A 41 0.36 -4.45 -16.27
C ALA A 41 1.84 -4.79 -16.07
N SER A 42 2.40 -5.67 -16.90
CA SER A 42 3.83 -6.04 -16.86
C SER A 42 4.79 -4.87 -17.09
N GLU A 43 4.32 -3.73 -17.61
CA GLU A 43 5.14 -2.52 -17.75
C GLU A 43 5.37 -1.82 -16.41
N PHE A 44 4.43 -1.92 -15.47
CA PHE A 44 4.45 -1.19 -14.20
C PHE A 44 4.37 -2.07 -12.95
N THR A 45 4.13 -3.37 -13.09
CA THR A 45 4.19 -4.33 -11.98
C THR A 45 5.36 -5.30 -12.11
N GLU A 46 5.84 -5.77 -10.98
CA GLU A 46 6.83 -6.83 -10.88
C GLU A 46 6.50 -7.77 -9.73
N PHE A 47 6.91 -9.03 -9.89
CA PHE A 47 6.94 -9.98 -8.78
C PHE A 47 8.27 -9.80 -8.07
N SER A 48 8.23 -9.34 -6.82
CA SER A 48 9.43 -9.10 -6.04
C SER A 48 9.27 -9.64 -4.62
N ARG A 49 10.40 -10.04 -4.05
CA ARG A 49 10.56 -10.23 -2.62
C ARG A 49 11.19 -8.96 -2.08
N ASP A 50 10.38 -8.13 -1.45
CA ASP A 50 10.91 -6.97 -0.74
C ASP A 50 11.54 -7.45 0.57
N MET A 51 12.87 -7.35 0.59
CA MET A 51 13.79 -7.59 1.71
C MET A 51 13.91 -9.02 2.25
N GLU A 52 15.17 -9.45 2.37
CA GLU A 52 15.61 -10.25 3.50
C GLU A 52 15.00 -9.64 4.76
N LEU A 53 14.04 -10.34 5.38
CA LEU A 53 13.61 -10.08 6.75
C LEU A 53 14.90 -10.05 7.57
N ALA A 54 15.41 -8.86 7.89
CA ALA A 54 16.60 -8.69 8.70
C ALA A 54 16.48 -9.63 9.90
N ASP A 55 17.38 -10.62 9.94
CA ASP A 55 17.51 -11.66 10.96
C ASP A 55 16.21 -12.09 11.65
N GLY A 56 15.45 -13.00 11.03
CA GLY A 56 14.51 -13.86 11.76
C GLY A 56 13.24 -13.17 12.30
N MET A 57 12.93 -11.94 11.89
CA MET A 57 11.65 -11.32 12.27
C MET A 57 10.48 -11.97 11.50
N PRO A 58 9.43 -12.45 12.18
CA PRO A 58 8.30 -13.10 11.53
C PRO A 58 7.57 -12.10 10.62
N LEU A 59 6.93 -12.60 9.55
CA LEU A 59 6.08 -11.80 8.64
C LEU A 59 5.11 -10.89 9.43
N ALA A 60 4.61 -11.36 10.58
CA ALA A 60 3.77 -10.65 11.54
C ALA A 60 4.35 -9.35 12.11
N ALA A 61 5.67 -9.15 12.04
CA ALA A 61 6.37 -7.94 12.48
C ALA A 61 6.31 -6.80 11.43
N PHE A 62 5.81 -7.08 10.23
CA PHE A 62 5.70 -6.11 9.14
C PHE A 62 4.23 -5.84 8.81
N PRO A 63 3.58 -4.93 9.55
CA PRO A 63 2.15 -4.67 9.39
C PRO A 63 1.79 -4.13 7.99
N ASN A 64 2.75 -3.62 7.20
CA ASN A 64 2.54 -3.16 5.81
C ASN A 64 2.22 -4.31 4.84
N LEU A 65 2.39 -5.56 5.29
CA LEU A 65 2.34 -6.77 4.48
C LEU A 65 1.16 -7.67 4.82
N ILE A 66 0.35 -7.25 5.81
CA ILE A 66 -0.59 -8.11 6.53
C ILE A 66 -1.81 -7.28 6.91
N PHE A 67 -2.96 -7.60 6.31
CA PHE A 67 -4.22 -7.21 6.92
C PHE A 67 -4.58 -8.23 8.01
N VAL A 68 -4.74 -7.81 9.26
CA VAL A 68 -5.15 -8.70 10.35
C VAL A 68 -6.67 -8.73 10.43
N SER A 69 -7.26 -9.88 10.13
CA SER A 69 -8.65 -10.17 10.49
C SER A 69 -8.68 -10.88 11.84
N HIS A 70 -9.05 -10.16 12.90
CA HIS A 70 -9.25 -10.77 14.21
C HIS A 70 -10.50 -11.65 14.25
N LYS A 71 -11.53 -11.32 13.45
CA LYS A 71 -12.71 -12.16 13.25
C LYS A 71 -12.35 -13.53 12.69
N GLU A 72 -11.52 -13.58 11.65
CA GLU A 72 -11.10 -14.83 11.02
C GLU A 72 -9.83 -15.42 11.66
N LYS A 73 -9.29 -14.75 12.69
CA LYS A 73 -8.03 -15.09 13.39
C LYS A 73 -6.88 -15.35 12.42
N ARG A 74 -6.84 -14.60 11.31
CA ARG A 74 -5.81 -14.76 10.28
C ARG A 74 -5.32 -13.42 9.75
N THR A 75 -4.07 -13.46 9.32
CA THR A 75 -3.47 -12.50 8.40
C THR A 75 -3.94 -12.81 6.99
N LEU A 76 -4.39 -11.81 6.23
CA LEU A 76 -4.57 -11.93 4.79
C LEU A 76 -3.24 -11.57 4.13
N PRO A 77 -2.50 -12.57 3.61
CA PRO A 77 -1.17 -12.33 3.10
C PRO A 77 -1.29 -11.64 1.74
N LEU A 78 -0.53 -10.55 1.61
CA LEU A 78 -0.26 -9.88 0.35
C LEU A 78 0.89 -10.54 -0.44
N ALA A 79 1.37 -11.69 0.03
CA ALA A 79 2.53 -12.40 -0.46
C ALA A 79 2.24 -13.90 -0.52
N THR A 80 2.95 -14.60 -1.40
CA THR A 80 2.90 -16.06 -1.50
C THR A 80 3.56 -16.71 -0.29
N LYS A 81 3.47 -18.04 -0.19
CA LYS A 81 4.22 -18.83 0.81
C LYS A 81 5.72 -18.57 0.80
N ASN A 82 6.28 -18.19 -0.35
CA ASN A 82 7.70 -17.85 -0.48
C ASN A 82 7.99 -16.36 -0.17
N GLY A 83 7.00 -15.59 0.25
CA GLY A 83 7.14 -14.16 0.55
C GLY A 83 7.20 -13.27 -0.70
N ASN A 84 6.92 -13.83 -1.89
CA ASN A 84 6.87 -13.06 -3.14
C ASN A 84 5.55 -12.31 -3.25
N ARG A 85 5.56 -11.12 -3.85
CA ARG A 85 4.34 -10.33 -4.03
C ARG A 85 4.35 -9.52 -5.31
N LEU A 86 3.15 -9.24 -5.84
CA LEU A 86 3.00 -8.34 -6.98
C LEU A 86 3.07 -6.88 -6.50
N MET A 87 4.01 -6.13 -7.03
CA MET A 87 4.32 -4.78 -6.58
C MET A 87 4.38 -3.82 -7.75
N LEU A 88 4.16 -2.54 -7.48
CA LEU A 88 4.54 -1.50 -8.42
C LEU A 88 6.06 -1.44 -8.57
N LYS A 89 6.53 -1.39 -9.81
CA LYS A 89 7.96 -1.28 -10.13
C LYS A 89 8.58 -0.03 -9.55
N LYS A 90 9.86 -0.15 -9.21
CA LYS A 90 10.71 1.00 -8.88
C LYS A 90 11.53 1.44 -10.09
N VAL A 91 11.68 2.75 -10.26
CA VAL A 91 12.53 3.43 -11.23
C VAL A 91 13.49 4.36 -10.49
N ASN A 92 14.66 4.64 -11.07
CA ASN A 92 15.61 5.57 -10.46
C ASN A 92 15.25 7.02 -10.81
N ILE A 93 14.96 7.83 -9.79
CA ILE A 93 14.74 9.28 -9.91
C ILE A 93 15.79 9.97 -9.05
N ASP A 94 16.66 10.76 -9.67
CA ASP A 94 17.74 11.49 -9.00
C ASP A 94 18.60 10.62 -8.06
N GLY A 95 18.97 9.41 -8.51
CA GLY A 95 19.79 8.47 -7.75
C GLY A 95 19.02 7.65 -6.71
N ARG A 96 17.68 7.77 -6.63
CA ARG A 96 16.85 7.10 -5.62
C ARG A 96 15.82 6.16 -6.24
N PRO A 97 15.65 4.93 -5.73
CA PRO A 97 14.57 4.05 -6.15
C PRO A 97 13.22 4.68 -5.79
N SER A 98 12.33 4.80 -6.76
CA SER A 98 11.04 5.49 -6.63
C SER A 98 9.96 4.74 -7.39
N CYS A 99 8.71 4.80 -6.95
CA CYS A 99 7.57 4.20 -7.64
C CYS A 99 7.51 4.70 -9.09
N ILE A 100 7.25 3.81 -10.04
CA ILE A 100 7.13 4.12 -11.47
C ILE A 100 6.10 5.21 -11.78
N PHE A 101 5.11 5.42 -10.91
CA PHE A 101 4.09 6.46 -11.05
C PHE A 101 4.41 7.75 -10.25
N LEU A 102 5.63 7.91 -9.76
CA LEU A 102 6.05 9.15 -9.11
C LEU A 102 6.48 10.19 -10.17
N GLY A 103 5.72 11.28 -10.28
CA GLY A 103 6.04 12.42 -11.14
C GLY A 103 6.48 13.66 -10.35
N PRO A 104 6.88 14.74 -11.04
CA PRO A 104 7.38 15.97 -10.40
C PRO A 104 6.33 16.71 -9.56
N LYS A 105 5.04 16.39 -9.74
CA LYS A 105 3.92 16.94 -8.98
C LYS A 105 3.27 15.91 -8.05
N GLY A 106 3.95 14.81 -7.75
CA GLY A 106 3.44 13.68 -6.98
C GLY A 106 2.98 12.52 -7.88
N CYS A 107 2.12 11.65 -7.35
CA CYS A 107 1.62 10.48 -8.06
C CYS A 107 0.91 10.88 -9.37
N THR A 108 1.22 10.19 -10.46
CA THR A 108 0.62 10.44 -11.79
C THR A 108 -0.70 9.70 -12.02
N ILE A 109 -1.13 8.87 -11.06
CA ILE A 109 -2.37 8.09 -11.11
C ILE A 109 -3.21 8.25 -9.82
N PRO A 110 -3.42 9.47 -9.30
CA PRO A 110 -4.01 9.67 -7.97
C PRO A 110 -5.42 9.08 -7.82
N GLU A 111 -6.20 8.97 -8.90
CA GLU A 111 -7.57 8.43 -8.93
C GLU A 111 -7.60 6.90 -8.84
N VAL A 112 -6.56 6.24 -9.35
CA VAL A 112 -6.46 4.77 -9.43
C VAL A 112 -5.25 4.21 -8.67
N ARG A 113 -4.67 5.02 -7.77
CA ARG A 113 -3.60 4.57 -6.89
C ARG A 113 -4.08 3.36 -6.07
N PRO A 114 -3.20 2.39 -5.78
CA PRO A 114 -3.55 1.22 -4.97
C PRO A 114 -4.23 1.61 -3.66
N LYS A 115 -5.15 0.79 -3.16
CA LYS A 115 -5.94 1.09 -1.95
C LYS A 115 -5.04 1.38 -0.76
N TYR A 116 -3.94 0.63 -0.62
CA TYR A 116 -2.93 0.91 0.39
C TYR A 116 -2.36 2.34 0.30
N CYS A 117 -2.08 2.84 -0.90
CA CYS A 117 -1.65 4.23 -1.11
C CYS A 117 -2.70 5.28 -0.74
N ARG A 118 -3.98 4.91 -0.69
CA ARG A 118 -5.08 5.82 -0.36
C ARG A 118 -5.27 5.96 1.14
N PHE A 119 -5.04 4.90 1.90
CA PHE A 119 -5.18 4.93 3.34
C PHE A 119 -3.87 5.13 4.09
N TYR A 120 -2.68 5.04 3.47
CA TYR A 120 -1.43 5.43 4.12
C TYR A 120 -1.47 6.91 4.58
N PRO A 121 -1.09 7.25 5.83
CA PRO A 121 -0.32 6.44 6.78
C PRO A 121 -1.15 5.69 7.83
N PHE A 122 -2.46 5.56 7.62
CA PHE A 122 -3.32 4.79 8.50
C PHE A 122 -3.11 3.29 8.28
N TRP A 123 -3.18 2.57 9.38
CA TRP A 123 -3.27 1.12 9.47
C TRP A 123 -4.73 0.72 9.58
N LEU A 124 -5.09 -0.36 8.91
CA LEU A 124 -6.44 -0.92 8.96
C LEU A 124 -6.36 -2.33 9.53
N PHE A 125 -7.26 -2.65 10.46
CA PHE A 125 -7.47 -4.02 10.94
C PHE A 125 -8.97 -4.28 11.12
N GLU A 126 -9.37 -5.54 11.00
CA GLU A 126 -10.75 -5.97 11.25
C GLU A 126 -10.80 -6.55 12.65
N ASP A 127 -11.62 -5.97 13.52
CA ASP A 127 -11.78 -6.45 14.89
C ASP A 127 -12.55 -7.78 14.96
N ARG A 128 -12.84 -8.25 16.18
CA ARG A 128 -13.52 -9.54 16.38
C ARG A 128 -14.97 -9.52 15.90
N GLN A 129 -15.58 -8.34 15.78
CA GLN A 129 -16.95 -8.15 15.32
C GLN A 129 -17.02 -8.04 13.78
N GLY A 130 -15.89 -7.86 13.12
CA GLY A 130 -15.85 -7.64 11.67
C GLY A 130 -15.86 -6.17 11.28
N GLU A 131 -15.65 -5.27 12.23
CA GLU A 131 -15.57 -3.84 11.96
C GLU A 131 -14.14 -3.40 11.69
N ILE A 132 -14.02 -2.46 10.74
CA ILE A 132 -12.72 -1.91 10.37
C ILE A 132 -12.36 -0.83 11.35
N GLN A 133 -11.18 -0.97 11.93
CA GLN A 133 -10.58 0.00 12.82
C GLN A 133 -9.40 0.65 12.12
N LEU A 134 -9.26 1.95 12.34
CA LEU A 134 -8.09 2.71 11.89
C LEU A 134 -7.13 2.87 13.06
N PHE A 135 -5.85 2.74 12.77
CA PHE A 135 -4.80 3.03 13.71
C PHE A 135 -3.72 3.87 13.04
N LEU A 136 -3.19 4.85 13.75
CA LEU A 136 -2.00 5.58 13.32
C LEU A 136 -0.87 5.20 14.26
N ASN A 137 0.20 4.64 13.69
CA ASN A 137 1.39 4.36 14.47
C ASN A 137 2.23 5.63 14.54
N LYS A 138 2.07 6.41 15.61
CA LYS A 138 2.90 7.58 15.89
C LYS A 138 4.16 7.15 16.65
N CYS A 139 5.30 7.69 16.27
CA CYS A 139 6.52 7.68 17.07
C CYS A 139 6.34 8.47 18.37
N GLY A 140 7.25 8.27 19.33
CA GLY A 140 7.22 8.98 20.61
C GLY A 140 7.47 10.50 20.48
N SER A 141 8.08 10.93 19.38
CA SER A 141 8.34 12.34 19.07
C SER A 141 8.05 12.66 17.60
N ARG A 142 7.87 13.95 17.31
CA ARG A 142 7.59 14.46 15.96
C ARG A 142 8.82 14.35 15.05
N GLU A 143 10.00 14.46 15.63
CA GLU A 143 11.29 14.44 14.95
C GLU A 143 11.62 13.04 14.41
N ASP A 144 11.06 12.00 15.05
CA ASP A 144 11.22 10.61 14.66
C ASP A 144 10.24 10.16 13.55
N GLU A 145 9.29 11.01 13.18
CA GLU A 145 8.30 10.71 12.15
C GLU A 145 8.87 10.82 10.74
N ASN A 146 8.84 9.71 10.01
CA ASN A 146 9.21 9.69 8.59
C ASN A 146 8.08 10.21 7.68
N CYS A 147 6.81 10.05 8.11
CA CYS A 147 5.66 10.47 7.33
C CYS A 147 5.37 11.96 7.54
N LEU A 148 5.47 12.76 6.47
CA LEU A 148 5.19 14.19 6.52
C LEU A 148 3.76 14.50 6.98
N ILE A 149 2.78 13.65 6.69
CA ILE A 149 1.39 13.85 7.13
C ILE A 149 1.31 13.74 8.67
N ILE A 150 1.91 12.68 9.25
CA ILE A 150 1.94 12.51 10.71
C ILE A 150 2.75 13.64 11.35
N GLN A 151 3.93 13.94 10.82
CA GLN A 151 4.78 15.01 11.31
C GLN A 151 4.09 16.38 11.27
N THR A 152 3.29 16.66 10.23
CA THR A 152 2.58 17.94 10.10
C THR A 152 1.46 18.08 11.13
N TYR A 153 0.76 16.98 11.41
CA TYR A 153 -0.42 16.93 12.28
C TYR A 153 -0.17 16.01 13.46
N PHE A 154 0.92 16.23 14.20
CA PHE A 154 1.38 15.30 15.23
C PHE A 154 0.49 15.33 16.49
N ASP A 155 -0.25 16.40 16.72
CA ASP A 155 -1.13 16.61 17.87
C ASP A 155 -2.35 15.64 17.92
N ASP A 156 -3.03 15.59 19.07
CA ASP A 156 -4.20 14.74 19.32
C ASP A 156 -5.43 15.19 18.51
N GLU A 157 -5.52 16.48 18.20
CA GLU A 157 -6.53 17.04 17.28
C GLU A 157 -6.19 16.80 15.80
N GLY A 158 -5.05 16.15 15.53
CA GLY A 158 -4.49 15.97 14.20
C GLY A 158 -5.26 14.96 13.36
N HIS A 159 -6.07 14.09 13.98
CA HIS A 159 -6.69 12.95 13.32
C HIS A 159 -7.55 13.35 12.10
N GLU A 160 -8.46 14.32 12.26
CA GLU A 160 -9.29 14.80 11.16
C GLU A 160 -8.46 15.50 10.07
N ARG A 161 -7.42 16.25 10.48
CA ARG A 161 -6.50 16.91 9.54
C ARG A 161 -5.68 15.89 8.74
N GLN A 162 -5.30 14.77 9.36
CA GLN A 162 -4.59 13.67 8.70
C GLN A 162 -5.49 12.94 7.70
N LEU A 163 -6.77 12.71 8.06
CA LEU A 163 -7.77 12.13 7.16
C LEU A 163 -7.98 13.06 5.94
N ASN A 164 -8.19 14.34 6.19
CA ASN A 164 -8.33 15.35 5.13
C ASN A 164 -7.07 15.45 4.25
N ALA A 165 -5.88 15.27 4.81
CA ALA A 165 -4.61 15.31 4.09
C ALA A 165 -4.43 14.15 3.09
N VAL A 166 -5.03 12.99 3.36
CA VAL A 166 -5.05 11.85 2.43
C VAL A 166 -6.25 11.87 1.48
N GLY A 167 -7.14 12.86 1.66
CA GLY A 167 -8.32 13.08 0.83
C GLY A 167 -9.50 12.17 1.18
N GLU A 168 -9.58 11.70 2.42
CA GLU A 168 -10.57 10.69 2.84
C GLU A 168 -11.24 11.10 4.16
N THR A 169 -12.34 10.42 4.49
CA THR A 169 -12.98 10.49 5.82
C THR A 169 -12.75 9.18 6.57
N GLU A 170 -12.95 9.16 7.88
CA GLU A 170 -12.84 7.90 8.65
C GLU A 170 -13.80 6.84 8.09
N LYS A 171 -15.05 7.23 7.81
CA LYS A 171 -16.04 6.35 7.19
C LYS A 171 -15.57 5.85 5.82
N GLY A 172 -15.06 6.75 4.97
CA GLY A 172 -14.54 6.40 3.64
C GLY A 172 -13.38 5.42 3.71
N LEU A 173 -12.43 5.61 4.63
CA LEU A 173 -11.32 4.69 4.85
C LEU A 173 -11.78 3.34 5.40
N LYS A 174 -12.80 3.29 6.28
CA LYS A 174 -13.40 2.02 6.74
C LYS A 174 -14.05 1.27 5.59
N GLU A 175 -14.82 1.95 4.74
CA GLU A 175 -15.44 1.35 3.55
C GLU A 175 -14.39 0.85 2.56
N LEU A 176 -13.34 1.65 2.32
CA LEU A 176 -12.19 1.26 1.50
C LEU A 176 -11.48 0.03 2.08
N GLY A 177 -11.29 -0.02 3.41
CA GLY A 177 -10.74 -1.16 4.12
C GLY A 177 -11.57 -2.42 3.93
N LYS A 178 -12.90 -2.33 4.08
CA LYS A 178 -13.82 -3.46 3.83
C LYS A 178 -13.69 -3.99 2.41
N ALA A 179 -13.66 -3.09 1.43
CA ALA A 179 -13.46 -3.45 0.02
C ALA A 179 -12.09 -4.12 -0.21
N TYR A 180 -11.02 -3.56 0.36
CA TYR A 180 -9.68 -4.10 0.23
C TYR A 180 -9.57 -5.50 0.82
N ILE A 181 -10.14 -5.75 2.00
CA ILE A 181 -10.16 -7.08 2.64
C ILE A 181 -10.88 -8.10 1.77
N SER A 182 -12.03 -7.72 1.21
CA SER A 182 -12.79 -8.59 0.32
C SER A 182 -11.95 -9.00 -0.89
N GLU A 183 -11.23 -8.05 -1.48
CA GLU A 183 -10.33 -8.27 -2.60
C GLU A 183 -9.13 -9.15 -2.19
N LEU A 184 -8.50 -8.90 -1.04
CA LEU A 184 -7.38 -9.70 -0.53
C LEU A 184 -7.75 -11.16 -0.30
N LYS A 185 -8.99 -11.44 0.11
CA LYS A 185 -9.48 -12.82 0.25
C LYS A 185 -9.48 -13.56 -1.09
N GLN A 186 -9.84 -12.89 -2.17
CA GLN A 186 -9.81 -13.45 -3.52
C GLN A 186 -8.36 -13.56 -4.03
N TYR A 187 -7.59 -12.49 -3.86
CA TYR A 187 -6.22 -12.39 -4.34
C TYR A 187 -5.27 -13.46 -3.76
N SER A 188 -5.55 -13.96 -2.55
CA SER A 188 -4.75 -15.03 -1.93
C SER A 188 -4.67 -16.31 -2.77
N GLY A 189 -5.67 -16.61 -3.60
CA GLY A 189 -5.61 -17.71 -4.56
C GLY A 189 -4.81 -17.36 -5.81
N ASP A 190 -5.02 -16.15 -6.33
CA ASP A 190 -4.39 -15.68 -7.57
C ASP A 190 -2.88 -15.54 -7.45
N ILE A 191 -2.41 -15.03 -6.30
CA ILE A 191 -1.00 -14.70 -6.10
C ILE A 191 -0.08 -15.93 -6.19
N GLU A 192 -0.56 -17.10 -5.74
CA GLU A 192 0.16 -18.37 -5.82
C GLU A 192 0.25 -18.87 -7.27
N GLU A 193 -0.75 -18.59 -8.09
CA GLU A 193 -0.75 -18.99 -9.49
C GLU A 193 0.08 -18.05 -10.37
N LEU A 194 0.11 -16.75 -10.06
CA LEU A 194 1.03 -15.79 -10.68
C LEU A 194 2.50 -16.18 -10.43
N GLU A 195 2.84 -16.62 -9.22
CA GLU A 195 4.19 -17.07 -8.90
C GLU A 195 4.61 -18.30 -9.71
N LYS A 196 3.65 -19.16 -10.08
CA LYS A 196 3.87 -20.30 -10.98
C LYS A 196 4.01 -19.89 -12.45
N GLY A 197 3.96 -18.58 -12.75
CA GLY A 197 4.15 -18.03 -14.08
C GLY A 197 2.87 -17.89 -14.89
N LYS A 198 1.68 -18.09 -14.30
CA LYS A 198 0.44 -17.75 -15.00
C LYS A 198 0.39 -16.25 -15.25
N SER A 199 0.02 -15.88 -16.47
CA SER A 199 -0.25 -14.51 -16.84
C SER A 199 -1.55 -14.02 -16.20
N LEU A 200 -1.66 -12.70 -16.08
CA LEU A 200 -2.88 -12.03 -15.64
C LEU A 200 -4.09 -12.41 -16.48
N SER A 201 -3.91 -12.53 -17.80
CA SER A 201 -4.95 -12.94 -18.73
C SER A 201 -5.45 -14.36 -18.49
N GLU A 202 -4.60 -15.27 -18.00
CA GLU A 202 -4.98 -16.67 -17.74
C GLU A 202 -5.81 -16.82 -16.47
N LEU A 203 -5.62 -15.96 -15.47
CA LEU A 203 -6.34 -16.03 -14.20
C LEU A 203 -7.78 -15.52 -14.29
N ARG A 204 -8.09 -14.64 -15.26
CA ARG A 204 -9.44 -14.09 -15.44
C ARG A 204 -10.44 -15.00 -16.15
N ASN A 205 -9.96 -16.02 -16.85
CA ASN A 205 -10.80 -16.88 -17.68
C ASN A 205 -11.29 -18.14 -16.95
N ASN A 206 -11.11 -18.21 -15.63
CA ASN A 206 -11.58 -19.29 -14.74
C ASN A 206 -12.53 -18.74 -13.69
#